data_AF-A0A5C7S877-F1
#
_entry.id   AF-A0A5C7S877-F1
#
_cell.length_a   1.000
_cell.length_b   1.000
_cell.length_c   1.000
_cell.angle_alpha   90.00
_cell.angle_beta   90.00
_cell.angle_gamma   90.00
#
_symmetry.space_group_name_H-M   'P 1'
#
loop_
_entity.id
_entity.type
_entity.pdbx_description
1 polymer ?
#
loop_
_entity_poly.entity_id
_entity_poly.type
_entity_poly.pdbx_seq_one_letter_code
_entity_poly.pdbx_strand_id
1 'polypeptide(L)'
;MLKLPRTIRLDPSDTFVFERAAEPGEWAVSGAFVFWDSDPAALGQKQRVALRSGFLGIESLGWSTLAVVTEASEAEREQVITRLAEQLMSKFGAPDADAARAAAVEEVGFAASLCDHPLQTLLAVHRSVED
;
A
#
# COMPACT_ATOMS: atom_id res chain seq x y z
N MET A 1 -12.20 -4.96 16.70
CA MET A 1 -11.91 -3.55 16.39
C MET A 1 -11.05 -3.53 15.14
N LEU A 2 -11.51 -2.87 14.09
CA LEU A 2 -10.82 -2.87 12.81
C LEU A 2 -9.60 -1.94 12.87
N LYS A 3 -8.49 -2.38 12.25
CA LYS A 3 -7.24 -1.63 12.17
C LYS A 3 -6.73 -1.68 10.74
N LEU A 4 -6.18 -0.56 10.29
CA LEU A 4 -5.55 -0.44 8.97
C LEU A 4 -4.21 0.28 9.11
N PRO A 5 -3.27 0.02 8.19
CA PRO A 5 -2.01 0.73 8.19
C PRO A 5 -2.22 2.12 7.60
N ARG A 6 -1.62 3.11 8.25
CA ARG A 6 -1.61 4.50 7.79
C ARG A 6 -0.16 4.94 7.56
N THR A 7 0.13 5.60 6.45
CA THR A 7 1.50 6.05 6.15
C THR A 7 1.99 6.99 7.25
N ILE A 8 3.27 6.90 7.59
CA ILE A 8 3.90 7.80 8.52
C ILE A 8 5.31 8.13 8.05
N ARG A 9 5.69 9.39 8.21
CA ARG A 9 7.01 9.88 7.85
C ARG A 9 7.69 10.44 9.09
N LEU A 10 8.71 9.73 9.59
CA LEU A 10 9.48 10.15 10.77
C LEU A 10 10.52 11.23 10.41
N ASP A 11 11.00 11.21 9.17
CA ASP A 11 11.99 12.11 8.62
C ASP A 11 11.82 12.18 7.07
N PRO A 12 12.44 13.13 6.35
CA PRO A 12 12.18 13.30 4.92
C PRO A 12 12.76 12.20 4.00
N SER A 13 13.39 11.14 4.53
CA SER A 13 14.03 10.03 3.79
C SER A 13 13.17 9.44 2.67
N ASP A 14 11.88 9.24 2.92
CA ASP A 14 10.92 8.73 1.91
C ASP A 14 10.99 9.53 0.59
N THR A 15 11.23 10.84 0.65
CA THR A 15 11.32 11.74 -0.53
C THR A 15 12.59 11.55 -1.35
N PHE A 16 13.63 10.94 -0.77
CA PHE A 16 14.90 10.67 -1.43
C PHE A 16 14.97 9.22 -1.95
N VAL A 17 14.32 8.27 -1.27
CA VAL A 17 14.40 6.83 -1.60
C VAL A 17 13.34 6.37 -2.60
N PHE A 18 12.18 7.03 -2.64
CA PHE A 18 11.12 6.70 -3.58
C PHE A 18 11.04 7.69 -4.74
N GLU A 19 10.46 7.25 -5.85
CA GLU A 19 10.16 8.14 -6.97
C GLU A 19 8.99 9.06 -6.65
N ARG A 20 8.00 8.52 -5.94
CA ARG A 20 6.91 9.26 -5.32
C ARG A 20 6.78 8.79 -3.87
N ALA A 21 6.98 9.70 -2.93
CA ALA A 21 6.68 9.45 -1.53
C ALA A 21 5.17 9.61 -1.29
N ALA A 22 4.59 8.75 -0.45
CA ALA A 22 3.21 8.89 0.00
C ALA A 22 3.09 10.07 0.97
N GLU A 23 1.94 10.75 0.99
CA GLU A 23 1.70 11.77 2.01
C GLU A 23 1.49 11.10 3.38
N PRO A 24 2.01 11.67 4.48
CA PRO A 24 1.79 11.11 5.81
C PRO A 24 0.30 11.16 6.19
N GLY A 25 -0.23 10.07 6.76
CA GLY A 25 -1.63 9.98 7.15
C GLY A 25 -2.56 9.46 6.04
N GLU A 26 -2.04 9.03 4.90
CA GLU A 26 -2.80 8.29 3.88
C GLU A 26 -3.06 6.85 4.35
N TRP A 27 -4.19 6.26 3.94
CA TRP A 27 -4.38 4.84 4.17
C TRP A 27 -3.43 4.05 3.27
N ALA A 28 -2.85 2.99 3.80
CA ALA A 28 -1.83 2.23 3.13
C ALA A 28 -2.27 0.79 2.87
N VAL A 29 -1.72 0.20 1.81
CA VAL A 29 -1.75 -1.23 1.55
C VAL A 29 -0.34 -1.74 1.31
N SER A 30 -0.18 -3.06 1.15
CA SER A 30 1.11 -3.62 0.80
C SER A 30 1.58 -3.05 -0.55
N GLY A 31 0.68 -3.02 -1.54
CA GLY A 31 0.99 -2.49 -2.87
C GLY A 31 1.84 -3.42 -3.73
N ALA A 32 2.03 -4.69 -3.33
CA ALA A 32 2.82 -5.65 -4.11
C ALA A 32 2.28 -5.82 -5.54
N PHE A 33 0.95 -5.69 -5.73
CA PHE A 33 0.32 -5.74 -7.03
C PHE A 33 0.86 -4.70 -8.03
N VAL A 34 1.47 -3.59 -7.59
CA VAL A 34 2.06 -2.59 -8.51
C VAL A 34 3.16 -3.20 -9.39
N PHE A 35 3.75 -4.32 -8.95
CA PHE A 35 4.86 -4.99 -9.62
C PHE A 35 4.46 -6.31 -10.31
N TRP A 36 3.17 -6.63 -10.41
CA TRP A 36 2.70 -7.97 -10.83
C TRP A 36 3.17 -8.39 -12.23
N ASP A 37 3.27 -7.42 -13.16
CA ASP A 37 3.72 -7.62 -14.55
C ASP A 37 5.13 -7.02 -14.78
N SER A 38 5.89 -6.81 -13.71
CA SER A 38 7.25 -6.26 -13.79
C SER A 38 8.28 -7.37 -13.66
N ASP A 39 9.26 -7.38 -14.57
CA ASP A 39 10.50 -8.15 -14.36
C ASP A 39 11.34 -7.49 -13.26
N PRO A 40 11.56 -8.15 -12.10
CA PRO A 40 12.37 -7.59 -11.02
C PRO A 40 13.80 -7.22 -11.43
N ALA A 41 14.37 -7.90 -12.43
CA ALA A 41 15.70 -7.61 -12.96
C ALA A 41 15.73 -6.31 -13.79
N ALA A 42 14.60 -5.94 -14.40
CA ALA A 42 14.46 -4.73 -15.20
C ALA A 42 14.05 -3.49 -14.39
N LEU A 43 13.61 -3.66 -13.13
CA LEU A 43 13.21 -2.55 -12.26
C LEU A 43 14.38 -1.59 -11.99
N GLY A 44 14.13 -0.29 -12.07
CA GLY A 44 15.09 0.75 -11.65
C GLY A 44 15.37 0.72 -10.14
N GLN A 45 16.44 1.39 -9.70
CA GLN A 45 16.88 1.33 -8.30
C GLN A 45 15.77 1.70 -7.30
N LYS A 46 15.07 2.82 -7.52
CA LYS A 46 13.97 3.26 -6.62
C LYS A 46 12.75 2.34 -6.68
N GLN A 47 12.45 1.76 -7.84
CA GLN A 47 11.37 0.77 -7.96
C GLN A 47 11.70 -0.51 -7.19
N ARG A 48 12.96 -0.96 -7.21
CA ARG A 48 13.41 -2.10 -6.39
C ARG A 48 13.31 -1.81 -4.89
N VAL A 49 13.56 -0.56 -4.47
CA VAL A 49 13.36 -0.15 -3.07
C VAL A 49 11.87 -0.17 -2.71
N ALA A 50 11.01 0.36 -3.59
CA ALA A 50 9.56 0.31 -3.41
C ALA A 50 9.02 -1.12 -3.31
N LEU A 51 9.44 -2.01 -4.21
CA LEU A 51 9.07 -3.43 -4.17
C LEU A 51 9.50 -4.06 -2.84
N ARG A 52 10.78 -3.90 -2.47
CA ARG A 52 11.35 -4.54 -1.29
C ARG A 52 10.77 -4.03 0.02
N SER A 53 10.54 -2.72 0.16
CA SER A 53 10.29 -2.11 1.48
C SER A 53 9.27 -0.98 1.50
N GLY A 54 8.43 -0.86 0.48
CA GLY A 54 7.38 0.17 0.41
C GLY A 54 6.00 -0.34 0.80
N PHE A 55 5.30 0.43 1.64
CA PHE A 55 3.85 0.46 1.70
C PHE A 55 3.32 1.49 0.68
N LEU A 56 2.20 1.20 0.04
CA LEU A 56 1.60 2.08 -0.96
C LEU A 56 0.47 2.91 -0.34
N GLY A 57 0.60 4.24 -0.38
CA GLY A 57 -0.49 5.17 -0.06
C GLY A 57 -1.54 5.18 -1.16
N ILE A 58 -2.81 5.03 -0.79
CA ILE A 58 -3.91 4.75 -1.75
C ILE A 58 -4.31 6.00 -2.53
N GLU A 59 -4.28 7.16 -1.88
CA GLU A 59 -4.65 8.44 -2.48
C GLU A 59 -3.60 8.90 -3.50
N SER A 60 -2.32 8.93 -3.11
CA SER A 60 -1.20 9.42 -3.93
C SER A 60 -0.61 8.38 -4.89
N LEU A 61 -0.81 7.08 -4.62
CA LEU A 61 0.01 5.98 -5.17
C LEU A 61 1.51 6.21 -4.95
N GLY A 62 1.85 6.91 -3.86
CA GLY A 62 3.21 7.07 -3.38
C GLY A 62 3.60 5.96 -2.42
N TRP A 63 4.90 5.88 -2.11
CA TRP A 63 5.47 4.88 -1.22
C TRP A 63 5.87 5.48 0.12
N SER A 64 5.70 4.71 1.19
CA SER A 64 6.25 5.02 2.50
C SER A 64 7.03 3.83 3.03
N THR A 65 8.16 4.10 3.70
CA THR A 65 8.98 3.06 4.33
C THR A 65 8.30 2.45 5.55
N LEU A 66 7.44 3.22 6.22
CA LEU A 66 6.76 2.84 7.44
C LEU A 66 5.26 3.11 7.37
N ALA A 67 4.51 2.28 8.07
CA ALA A 67 3.11 2.54 8.38
C ALA A 67 2.89 2.47 9.89
N VAL A 68 1.81 3.05 10.37
CA VAL A 68 1.38 2.98 11.76
C VAL A 68 0.02 2.32 11.87
N VAL A 69 -0.12 1.38 12.80
CA VAL A 69 -1.38 0.71 13.09
C VAL A 69 -2.38 1.71 13.66
N THR A 70 -3.43 1.95 12.89
CA THR A 70 -4.46 2.96 13.20
C THR A 70 -5.83 2.29 13.26
N GLU A 71 -6.66 2.72 14.22
CA GLU A 71 -8.05 2.30 14.27
C GLU A 71 -8.80 2.82 13.03
N ALA A 72 -9.65 1.96 12.45
CA ALA A 72 -10.50 2.33 11.33
C ALA A 72 -11.94 1.92 11.63
N SER A 73 -12.89 2.75 11.20
CA SER A 73 -14.30 2.39 11.12
C SER A 73 -14.60 1.57 9.85
N GLU A 74 -15.72 0.85 9.84
CA GLU A 74 -16.18 0.16 8.63
C GLU A 74 -16.46 1.14 7.47
N ALA A 75 -16.87 2.37 7.78
CA ALA A 75 -17.08 3.41 6.77
C ALA A 75 -15.75 3.84 6.12
N GLU A 76 -14.70 4.04 6.92
CA GLU A 76 -13.35 4.33 6.39
C GLU A 76 -12.81 3.16 5.57
N ARG A 77 -13.03 1.92 6.02
CA ARG A 77 -12.64 0.72 5.26
C ARG A 77 -13.33 0.65 3.89
N GLU A 78 -14.63 0.93 3.84
CA GLU A 78 -15.36 0.92 2.57
C GLU A 78 -14.88 2.05 1.64
N GLN A 79 -14.56 3.23 2.18
CA GLN A 79 -13.95 4.32 1.41
C GLN A 79 -12.59 3.92 0.84
N VAL A 80 -11.77 3.26 1.65
CA VAL A 80 -10.45 2.73 1.25
C VAL A 80 -10.58 1.70 0.12
N ILE A 81 -11.51 0.74 0.24
CA ILE A 81 -11.79 -0.27 -0.79
C ILE A 81 -12.27 0.42 -2.08
N THR A 82 -13.23 1.34 -1.97
CA THR A 82 -13.76 2.08 -3.12
C THR A 82 -12.66 2.84 -3.84
N ARG A 83 -11.82 3.57 -3.09
CA ARG A 83 -10.74 4.36 -3.66
C ARG A 83 -9.69 3.49 -4.32
N LEU A 84 -9.31 2.37 -3.72
CA LEU A 84 -8.35 1.45 -4.31
C LEU A 84 -8.92 0.81 -5.59
N ALA A 85 -10.21 0.44 -5.61
CA ALA A 85 -10.86 -0.09 -6.80
C ALA A 85 -10.82 0.90 -7.98
N GLU A 86 -11.08 2.19 -7.73
CA GLU A 86 -10.96 3.25 -8.73
C GLU A 86 -9.52 3.36 -9.29
N GLN A 87 -8.51 3.26 -8.42
CA GLN A 87 -7.10 3.28 -8.84
C GLN A 87 -6.77 2.05 -9.68
N LEU A 88 -7.24 0.86 -9.29
CA LEU A 88 -7.05 -0.38 -10.03
C LEU A 88 -7.63 -0.32 -11.44
N MET A 89 -8.84 0.22 -11.60
CA MET A 89 -9.43 0.45 -12.93
C MET A 89 -8.64 1.49 -13.73
N SER A 90 -8.33 2.63 -13.12
CA SER A 90 -7.79 3.78 -13.86
C SER A 90 -6.30 3.70 -14.16
N LYS A 91 -5.53 2.93 -13.38
CA LYS A 91 -4.06 2.87 -13.47
C LYS A 91 -3.48 1.48 -13.68
N PHE A 92 -4.20 0.43 -13.28
CA PHE A 92 -3.68 -0.94 -13.27
C PHE A 92 -4.46 -1.89 -14.18
N GLY A 93 -5.41 -1.38 -14.96
CA GLY A 93 -6.05 -2.13 -16.04
C GLY A 93 -7.05 -3.19 -15.58
N ALA A 94 -7.68 -3.02 -14.41
CA ALA A 94 -8.74 -3.92 -13.99
C ALA A 94 -9.86 -3.97 -15.07
N PRO A 95 -10.35 -5.16 -15.44
CA PRO A 95 -11.20 -5.35 -16.62
C PRO A 95 -12.60 -4.74 -16.46
N ASP A 96 -13.13 -4.77 -15.24
CA ASP A 96 -14.43 -4.20 -14.87
C ASP A 96 -14.44 -3.79 -13.39
N ALA A 97 -15.54 -3.14 -12.99
CA ALA A 97 -15.70 -2.62 -11.64
C ALA A 97 -15.79 -3.71 -10.56
N ASP A 98 -16.38 -4.87 -10.89
CA ASP A 98 -16.55 -5.96 -9.94
C ASP A 98 -15.19 -6.63 -9.64
N ALA A 99 -14.38 -6.87 -10.68
CA ALA A 99 -13.02 -7.36 -10.57
C ALA A 99 -12.13 -6.38 -9.80
N ALA A 100 -12.21 -5.08 -10.10
CA ALA A 100 -11.45 -4.06 -9.38
C ALA A 100 -11.83 -4.00 -7.89
N ARG A 101 -13.12 -4.09 -7.58
CA ARG A 101 -13.61 -4.08 -6.20
C ARG A 101 -13.19 -5.35 -5.46
N ALA A 102 -13.27 -6.53 -6.09
CA ALA A 102 -12.83 -7.77 -5.50
C ALA A 102 -11.34 -7.73 -5.11
N ALA A 103 -10.48 -7.31 -6.05
CA ALA A 103 -9.06 -7.14 -5.80
C ALA A 103 -8.77 -6.11 -4.68
N ALA A 104 -9.49 -4.99 -4.66
CA ALA A 104 -9.35 -3.99 -3.60
C ALA A 104 -9.77 -4.53 -2.22
N VAL A 105 -10.84 -5.33 -2.13
CA VAL A 105 -11.25 -5.99 -0.88
C VAL A 105 -10.17 -6.93 -0.37
N GLU A 106 -9.59 -7.75 -1.25
CA GLU A 106 -8.53 -8.68 -0.89
C GLU A 106 -7.28 -7.95 -0.39
N GLU A 107 -6.82 -6.93 -1.13
CA GLU A 107 -5.62 -6.17 -0.77
C GLU A 107 -5.81 -5.40 0.55
N VAL A 108 -6.98 -4.79 0.77
CA VAL A 108 -7.30 -4.09 2.04
C VAL A 108 -7.46 -5.08 3.19
N GLY A 109 -8.04 -6.26 2.92
CA GLY A 109 -8.12 -7.34 3.89
C GLY A 109 -6.74 -7.85 4.31
N PHE A 110 -5.84 -8.01 3.33
CA PHE A 110 -4.44 -8.37 3.60
C PHE A 110 -3.74 -7.28 4.42
N ALA A 111 -3.89 -6.00 4.06
CA ALA A 111 -3.34 -4.88 4.82
C ALA A 111 -3.84 -4.83 6.27
N ALA A 112 -5.12 -5.13 6.50
CA ALA A 112 -5.69 -5.26 7.83
C ALA A 112 -5.07 -6.42 8.62
N SER A 113 -4.78 -7.55 7.97
CA SER A 113 -4.15 -8.71 8.62
C SER A 113 -2.73 -8.41 9.12
N LEU A 114 -2.02 -7.45 8.50
CA LEU A 114 -0.71 -6.95 8.96
C LEU A 114 -0.81 -6.10 10.23
N CYS A 115 -2.03 -5.70 10.65
CA CYS A 115 -2.27 -4.81 11.77
C CYS A 115 -2.70 -5.53 13.05
N ASP A 116 -2.43 -6.84 13.18
CA ASP A 116 -2.65 -7.60 14.41
C ASP A 116 -1.62 -7.27 15.51
N HIS A 117 -1.54 -5.99 15.83
CA HIS A 117 -0.61 -5.38 16.78
C HIS A 117 -1.35 -4.26 17.55
N PRO A 118 -0.80 -3.76 18.66
CA PRO A 118 -1.35 -2.59 19.35
C PRO A 118 -1.47 -1.36 18.43
N LEU A 119 -2.38 -0.45 18.77
CA LEU A 119 -2.43 0.85 18.09
C LEU A 119 -1.10 1.58 18.26
N GLN A 120 -0.74 2.41 17.28
CA GLN A 120 0.53 3.15 17.23
C GLN A 120 1.79 2.28 17.07
N THR A 121 1.66 0.97 16.84
CA THR A 121 2.79 0.13 16.40
C THR A 121 3.23 0.55 15.00
N LEU A 122 4.54 0.75 14.82
CA LEU A 122 5.14 0.98 13.51
C LEU A 122 5.35 -0.36 12.79
N LEU A 123 4.97 -0.39 11.52
CA LEU A 123 5.13 -1.51 10.61
C LEU A 123 6.17 -1.15 9.55
N ALA A 124 7.06 -2.09 9.27
CA ALA A 124 7.96 -2.07 8.12
C ALA A 124 7.70 -3.34 7.31
N VAL A 125 7.74 -3.24 5.98
CA VAL A 125 7.59 -4.40 5.10
C VAL A 125 8.92 -4.79 4.50
N HIS A 126 9.14 -6.08 4.33
CA HIS A 126 10.26 -6.64 3.59
C HIS A 126 9.73 -7.69 2.62
N ARG A 127 10.05 -7.55 1.32
CA ARG A 127 9.69 -8.50 0.26
C ARG A 127 10.95 -8.99 -0.44
N SER A 128 10.95 -10.27 -0.77
CA SER A 128 11.94 -10.93 -1.61
C SER A 128 11.26 -11.59 -2.80
N VAL A 129 12.01 -11.74 -3.90
CA VAL A 129 11.63 -12.58 -5.02
C VAL A 129 12.36 -13.90 -4.85
N GLU A 130 11.63 -15.00 -4.90
CA GLU A 130 12.16 -16.36 -4.82
C GLU A 130 12.05 -17.03 -6.21
N ASP A 131 12.98 -17.94 -6.51
CA ASP A 131 13.05 -18.68 -7.78
C ASP A 131 12.06 -19.85 -7.86
#